data_AF-A0AAE2S9F8-F1
#
_entry.id   AF-A0AAE2S9F8-F1
#
_cell.length_a   1.000
_cell.length_b   1.000
_cell.length_c   1.000
_cell.angle_alpha   90.00
_cell.angle_beta   90.00
_cell.angle_gamma   90.00
#
_symmetry.space_group_name_H-M   'P 1'
#
loop_
_entity.id
_entity.type
_entity.pdbx_description
1 polymer ?
#
loop_
_entity_poly.entity_id
_entity_poly.type
_entity_poly.pdbx_seq_one_letter_code
_entity_poly.pdbx_strand_id
1 'polypeptide(L)'
;MKLTSTLAALASLSFAFVSCDDKKTDTDPHAGHDHGAEEHKAPVPHDHDGDGVPDHGPGAHGDHHGHDHDHDHGDHEGHSHEEKPAGPNGGRIITGPDFHAEFLITKDKKVQITFLNAENQAIAPKNQTVSVICGDRSNPTTLNPTKKGDSNVLVSSATIPEGNNFPTIVTVQTTSDAQPVRAKFMLNMSDCSSCGHQEYACTCAH
;
A
#
# COMPACT_ATOMS: atom_id res chain seq x y z
N MET A 1 46.43 13.58 6.50
CA MET A 1 46.14 12.56 7.52
C MET A 1 46.16 13.19 8.90
N LYS A 2 44.99 13.38 9.50
CA LYS A 2 44.84 13.66 10.93
C LYS A 2 43.64 12.84 11.41
N LEU A 3 43.93 11.76 12.14
CA LEU A 3 42.95 10.93 12.82
C LEU A 3 42.60 11.61 14.14
N THR A 4 41.31 11.89 14.34
CA THR A 4 40.76 12.19 15.66
C THR A 4 39.56 11.29 15.86
N SER A 5 39.78 10.18 16.57
CA SER A 5 38.76 9.34 17.16
C SER A 5 38.06 10.10 18.27
N THR A 6 36.74 10.15 18.24
CA THR A 6 35.94 10.59 19.39
C THR A 6 35.06 9.43 19.84
N LEU A 7 35.29 9.02 21.08
CA LEU A 7 34.62 7.94 21.80
C LEU A 7 33.12 8.23 22.01
N ALA A 8 32.37 7.13 22.08
CA ALA A 8 30.95 7.03 22.35
C ALA A 8 30.55 7.49 23.77
N ALA A 9 29.31 7.95 23.90
CA ALA A 9 28.54 7.89 25.15
C ALA A 9 27.11 7.45 24.81
N LEU A 10 26.82 6.17 25.04
CA LEU A 10 25.45 5.65 25.11
C LEU A 10 24.86 6.05 26.46
N ALA A 11 23.84 6.89 26.45
CA ALA A 11 22.95 7.08 27.60
C ALA A 11 21.69 6.24 27.36
N SER A 12 21.67 5.06 27.96
CA SER A 12 20.49 4.20 28.09
C SER A 12 19.51 4.83 29.07
N LEU A 13 18.36 5.29 28.58
CA LEU A 13 17.23 5.71 29.41
C LEU A 13 16.18 4.60 29.44
N SER A 14 16.19 3.85 30.54
CA SER A 14 15.12 2.92 30.91
C SER A 14 14.01 3.71 31.60
N PHE A 15 12.81 3.73 31.04
CA PHE A 15 11.61 4.14 31.77
C PHE A 15 10.59 3.01 31.78
N ALA A 16 10.08 2.78 32.98
CA ALA A 16 9.39 1.59 33.45
C ALA A 16 7.98 1.43 32.88
N PHE A 17 7.60 0.17 32.68
CA PHE A 17 6.21 -0.25 32.49
C PHE A 17 5.44 -0.06 33.81
N VAL A 18 4.41 0.78 33.78
CA VAL A 18 3.31 0.72 34.76
C VAL A 18 2.25 -0.21 34.18
N SER A 19 2.10 -1.35 34.85
CA SER A 19 0.94 -2.24 34.77
C SER A 19 0.17 -2.05 36.07
N CYS A 20 -1.15 -1.87 35.98
CA CYS A 20 -2.13 -2.48 36.89
C CYS A 20 -3.55 -2.21 36.37
N ASP A 21 -4.25 -3.33 36.13
CA ASP A 21 -5.69 -3.53 35.88
C ASP A 21 -6.64 -2.63 36.67
N ASP A 22 -7.81 -2.36 36.08
CA ASP A 22 -9.04 -2.58 36.85
C ASP A 22 -10.20 -3.11 35.98
N LYS A 23 -10.89 -4.05 36.60
CA LYS A 23 -11.84 -5.01 36.05
C LYS A 23 -13.24 -4.53 36.43
N LYS A 24 -14.10 -4.26 35.45
CA LYS A 24 -15.55 -4.20 35.69
C LYS A 24 -16.27 -5.07 34.67
N THR A 25 -16.62 -6.24 35.18
CA THR A 25 -17.66 -7.12 34.70
C THR A 25 -19.00 -6.45 34.94
N ASP A 26 -19.71 -6.08 33.86
CA ASP A 26 -21.14 -5.86 33.92
C ASP A 26 -21.80 -6.95 33.07
N THR A 27 -22.40 -7.87 33.79
CA THR A 27 -23.37 -8.87 33.35
C THR A 27 -24.61 -8.20 32.78
N ASP A 28 -24.99 -8.54 31.54
CA ASP A 28 -26.39 -8.56 31.11
C ASP A 28 -26.64 -9.84 30.28
N PRO A 29 -27.52 -10.75 30.73
CA PRO A 29 -27.80 -12.02 30.07
C PRO A 29 -28.85 -11.83 28.98
N HIS A 30 -28.42 -11.68 27.72
CA HIS A 30 -29.31 -11.95 26.60
C HIS A 30 -29.48 -13.45 26.43
N ALA A 31 -30.52 -13.91 27.12
CA ALA A 31 -31.22 -15.16 26.94
C ALA A 31 -31.24 -15.60 25.48
N GLY A 32 -30.98 -16.88 25.29
CA GLY A 32 -30.67 -17.51 24.01
C GLY A 32 -31.65 -17.24 22.89
N HIS A 33 -31.13 -17.29 21.67
CA HIS A 33 -31.92 -17.68 20.50
C HIS A 33 -31.42 -19.03 20.03
N ASP A 34 -32.29 -19.99 20.28
CA ASP A 34 -32.29 -21.37 19.79
C ASP A 34 -32.32 -21.36 18.26
N HIS A 35 -31.41 -22.07 17.60
CA HIS A 35 -31.50 -22.34 16.16
C HIS A 35 -32.07 -23.74 15.95
N GLY A 36 -33.38 -23.84 16.15
CA GLY A 36 -34.17 -25.00 15.79
C GLY A 36 -34.86 -24.78 14.42
N ALA A 37 -34.61 -25.74 13.52
CA ALA A 37 -35.42 -26.18 12.39
C ALA A 37 -35.77 -25.20 11.26
N GLU A 38 -35.62 -25.71 10.05
CA GLU A 38 -35.91 -25.09 8.77
C GLU A 38 -37.37 -24.62 8.65
N GLU A 39 -37.56 -23.34 8.32
CA GLU A 39 -38.64 -22.90 7.46
C GLU A 39 -38.09 -21.79 6.55
N HIS A 40 -38.17 -22.01 5.25
CA HIS A 40 -37.80 -21.03 4.22
C HIS A 40 -38.63 -19.74 4.39
N LYS A 41 -38.06 -18.75 5.09
CA LYS A 41 -38.65 -17.41 5.12
C LYS A 41 -38.56 -16.80 3.72
N ALA A 42 -39.71 -16.35 3.23
CA ALA A 42 -39.86 -15.57 2.01
C ALA A 42 -38.82 -14.44 1.94
N PRO A 43 -38.33 -14.09 0.73
CA PRO A 43 -37.35 -13.01 0.57
C PRO A 43 -37.89 -11.71 1.18
N VAL A 44 -37.06 -11.10 2.03
CA VAL A 44 -37.34 -9.77 2.59
C VAL A 44 -37.40 -8.79 1.43
N PRO A 45 -38.50 -8.02 1.26
CA PRO A 45 -38.58 -7.04 0.20
C PRO A 45 -37.54 -5.95 0.42
N HIS A 46 -36.78 -5.62 -0.62
CA HIS A 46 -35.79 -4.54 -0.59
C HIS A 46 -36.45 -3.28 -1.13
N ASP A 47 -36.41 -2.22 -0.33
CA ASP A 47 -36.82 -0.86 -0.69
C ASP A 47 -35.52 -0.07 -0.93
N HIS A 48 -35.31 0.39 -2.16
CA HIS A 48 -34.13 1.14 -2.56
C HIS A 48 -34.31 2.65 -2.46
N ASP A 49 -35.53 3.16 -2.30
CA ASP A 49 -35.83 4.60 -2.32
C ASP A 49 -36.30 5.17 -0.96
N GLY A 50 -36.58 4.30 0.00
CA GLY A 50 -36.88 4.64 1.38
C GLY A 50 -38.31 5.15 1.60
N ASP A 51 -39.21 4.92 0.66
CA ASP A 51 -40.61 5.33 0.77
C ASP A 51 -41.48 4.34 1.59
N GLY A 52 -40.90 3.20 1.98
CA GLY A 52 -41.56 2.15 2.76
C GLY A 52 -42.46 1.24 1.92
N VAL A 53 -42.44 1.37 0.59
CA VAL A 53 -43.12 0.51 -0.38
C VAL A 53 -42.08 -0.40 -1.05
N PRO A 54 -42.27 -1.72 -1.02
CA PRO A 54 -41.38 -2.62 -1.75
C PRO A 54 -41.38 -2.35 -3.26
N ASP A 55 -40.20 -2.12 -3.84
CA ASP A 55 -40.01 -1.86 -5.28
C ASP A 55 -40.44 -3.05 -6.16
N HIS A 56 -40.41 -4.27 -5.61
CA HIS A 56 -40.83 -5.48 -6.29
C HIS A 56 -41.79 -6.30 -5.42
N GLY A 57 -42.96 -6.63 -5.98
CA GLY A 57 -43.98 -7.42 -5.30
C GLY A 57 -43.64 -8.92 -5.24
N PRO A 58 -44.21 -9.67 -4.28
CA PRO A 58 -43.99 -11.10 -4.16
C PRO A 58 -44.66 -11.83 -5.35
N GLY A 59 -43.85 -12.40 -6.24
CA GLY A 59 -44.32 -13.24 -7.35
C GLY A 59 -43.96 -12.78 -8.76
N ALA A 60 -43.15 -11.72 -8.93
CA ALA A 60 -42.62 -11.34 -10.24
C ALA A 60 -41.28 -12.05 -10.54
N HIS A 61 -41.27 -13.38 -10.49
CA HIS A 61 -40.27 -14.19 -11.18
C HIS A 61 -41.01 -14.89 -12.32
N GLY A 62 -41.29 -14.14 -13.38
CA GLY A 62 -41.66 -14.76 -14.65
C GLY A 62 -40.50 -15.64 -15.11
N ASP A 63 -40.83 -16.82 -15.61
CA ASP A 63 -39.90 -17.79 -16.15
C ASP A 63 -38.95 -17.12 -17.16
N HIS A 64 -37.72 -16.85 -16.73
CA HIS A 64 -36.66 -16.48 -17.65
C HIS A 64 -36.22 -17.76 -18.36
N HIS A 65 -36.99 -18.13 -19.38
CA HIS A 65 -36.55 -19.00 -20.45
C HIS A 65 -35.17 -18.53 -20.90
N GLY A 66 -34.20 -19.45 -20.83
CA GLY A 66 -32.83 -19.23 -21.28
C GLY A 66 -32.84 -18.69 -22.71
N HIS A 67 -32.52 -17.41 -22.84
CA HIS A 67 -32.02 -16.89 -24.09
C HIS A 67 -30.56 -17.35 -24.18
N ASP A 68 -30.34 -18.40 -24.95
CA ASP A 68 -29.03 -18.69 -25.53
C ASP A 68 -28.62 -17.45 -26.33
N HIS A 69 -27.85 -16.59 -25.68
CA HIS A 69 -27.10 -15.57 -26.38
C HIS A 69 -25.85 -16.26 -26.92
N ASP A 70 -25.91 -16.63 -28.20
CA ASP A 70 -24.74 -16.74 -29.04
C ASP A 70 -24.01 -15.39 -28.96
N HIS A 71 -23.10 -15.28 -28.01
CA HIS A 71 -22.13 -14.21 -27.97
C HIS A 71 -21.10 -14.52 -29.06
N ASP A 72 -21.41 -14.04 -30.25
CA ASP A 72 -20.43 -13.69 -31.25
C ASP A 72 -19.28 -12.98 -30.53
N HIS A 73 -18.13 -13.66 -30.43
CA HIS A 73 -16.90 -13.09 -29.92
C HIS A 73 -16.36 -12.12 -30.98
N GLY A 74 -17.06 -11.00 -31.12
CA GLY A 74 -16.56 -9.83 -31.82
C GLY A 74 -15.27 -9.43 -31.14
N ASP A 75 -14.19 -9.54 -31.90
CA ASP A 75 -12.82 -9.19 -31.53
C ASP A 75 -12.81 -7.94 -30.64
N HIS A 76 -12.43 -8.13 -29.37
CA HIS A 76 -12.13 -7.01 -28.49
C HIS A 76 -10.87 -6.32 -29.04
N GLU A 77 -11.10 -5.32 -29.88
CA GLU A 77 -10.10 -4.37 -30.36
C GLU A 77 -9.26 -3.87 -29.19
N GLY A 78 -7.94 -3.95 -29.38
CA GLY A 78 -6.93 -3.85 -28.34
C GLY A 78 -7.08 -2.66 -27.40
N HIS A 79 -7.29 -2.95 -26.13
CA HIS A 79 -6.80 -2.10 -25.08
C HIS A 79 -5.27 -2.20 -25.09
N SER A 80 -4.62 -1.25 -25.76
CA SER A 80 -3.16 -1.09 -25.66
C SER A 80 -2.84 -0.74 -24.21
N HIS A 81 -2.50 -1.75 -23.43
CA HIS A 81 -2.05 -1.57 -22.07
C HIS A 81 -0.63 -1.02 -22.13
N GLU A 82 -0.51 0.31 -22.11
CA GLU A 82 0.78 1.00 -22.08
C GLU A 82 1.62 0.46 -20.91
N GLU A 83 2.73 -0.18 -21.24
CA GLU A 83 3.71 -0.63 -20.26
C GLU A 83 4.23 0.58 -19.47
N LYS A 84 4.22 0.48 -18.14
CA LYS A 84 4.75 1.55 -17.29
C LYS A 84 6.27 1.56 -17.43
N PRO A 85 6.92 2.72 -17.64
CA PRO A 85 8.38 2.74 -17.68
C PRO A 85 8.97 2.32 -16.33
N ALA A 86 9.89 1.36 -16.34
CA ALA A 86 10.69 1.00 -15.18
C ALA A 86 11.58 2.18 -14.77
N GLY A 87 11.91 2.27 -13.47
CA GLY A 87 12.95 3.17 -13.02
C GLY A 87 14.32 2.76 -13.55
N PRO A 88 15.27 3.71 -13.68
CA PRO A 88 16.61 3.44 -14.23
C PRO A 88 17.43 2.47 -13.39
N ASN A 89 17.06 2.23 -12.12
CA ASN A 89 17.68 1.24 -11.26
C ASN A 89 16.83 -0.05 -11.11
N GLY A 90 15.78 -0.21 -11.91
CA GLY A 90 14.85 -1.35 -11.85
C GLY A 90 13.83 -1.28 -10.72
N GLY A 91 13.68 -0.11 -10.09
CA GLY A 91 12.70 0.17 -9.06
C GLY A 91 11.39 0.73 -9.62
N ARG A 92 10.47 1.01 -8.70
CA ARG A 92 9.15 1.57 -9.00
C ARG A 92 9.24 3.07 -9.17
N ILE A 93 8.72 3.60 -10.28
CA ILE A 93 8.48 5.04 -10.43
C ILE A 93 7.33 5.50 -9.52
N ILE A 94 7.58 6.56 -8.76
CA ILE A 94 6.60 7.29 -7.97
C ILE A 94 6.61 8.77 -8.39
N THR A 95 5.42 9.31 -8.65
CA THR A 95 5.25 10.67 -9.14
C THR A 95 4.30 11.46 -8.26
N GLY A 96 4.50 12.77 -8.22
CA GLY A 96 3.57 13.74 -7.67
C GLY A 96 3.61 15.02 -8.50
N PRO A 97 2.81 16.03 -8.15
CA PRO A 97 2.76 17.29 -8.91
C PRO A 97 4.13 17.96 -9.08
N ASP A 98 4.97 17.89 -8.04
CA ASP A 98 6.25 18.60 -7.98
C ASP A 98 7.47 17.67 -7.89
N PHE A 99 7.29 16.36 -8.08
CA PHE A 99 8.42 15.43 -8.05
C PHE A 99 8.21 14.23 -8.96
N HIS A 100 9.34 13.71 -9.44
CA HIS A 100 9.47 12.45 -10.12
C HIS A 100 10.61 11.68 -9.45
N ALA A 101 10.36 10.45 -8.99
CA ALA A 101 11.36 9.68 -8.27
C ALA A 101 11.18 8.17 -8.48
N GLU A 102 12.24 7.43 -8.19
CA GLU A 102 12.25 5.98 -8.17
C GLU A 102 12.41 5.49 -6.73
N PHE A 103 11.56 4.52 -6.36
CA PHE A 103 11.65 3.74 -5.14
C PHE A 103 12.27 2.38 -5.45
N LEU A 104 13.35 2.02 -4.75
CA LEU A 104 14.04 0.74 -4.92
C LEU A 104 14.34 0.09 -3.58
N ILE A 105 14.14 -1.23 -3.48
CA ILE A 105 14.70 -2.04 -2.40
C ILE A 105 16.08 -2.52 -2.83
N THR A 106 17.11 -2.08 -2.11
CA THR A 106 18.49 -2.51 -2.31
C THR A 106 18.69 -3.97 -1.90
N LYS A 107 19.79 -4.58 -2.34
CA LYS A 107 20.18 -5.94 -1.93
C LYS A 107 20.31 -6.11 -0.40
N ASP A 108 20.63 -5.04 0.31
CA ASP A 108 20.74 -5.01 1.77
C ASP A 108 19.39 -4.78 2.47
N LYS A 109 18.27 -4.95 1.77
CA LYS A 109 16.90 -4.69 2.25
C LYS A 109 16.69 -3.24 2.74
N LYS A 110 17.42 -2.27 2.20
CA LYS A 110 17.23 -0.83 2.48
C LYS A 110 16.42 -0.16 1.39
N VAL A 111 15.67 0.86 1.74
CA VAL A 111 14.98 1.71 0.77
C VAL A 111 15.97 2.71 0.20
N GLN A 112 16.04 2.77 -1.13
CA GLN A 112 16.70 3.82 -1.88
C GLN A 112 15.65 4.67 -2.61
N ILE A 113 15.83 5.99 -2.56
CA ILE A 113 15.05 6.95 -3.34
C ILE A 113 16.01 7.70 -4.26
N THR A 114 15.72 7.65 -5.56
CA THR A 114 16.44 8.40 -6.59
C THR A 114 15.48 9.43 -7.17
N PHE A 115 15.74 10.72 -7.02
CA PHE A 115 14.96 11.74 -7.72
C PHE A 115 15.36 11.77 -9.19
N LEU A 116 14.39 12.00 -10.08
CA LEU A 116 14.56 11.91 -11.52
C LEU A 116 14.11 13.20 -12.21
N ASN A 117 14.71 13.53 -13.36
CA ASN A 117 14.20 14.55 -14.28
C ASN A 117 13.11 13.98 -15.23
N ALA A 118 12.56 14.80 -16.12
CA ALA A 118 11.52 14.39 -17.06
C ALA A 118 11.98 13.28 -18.03
N GLU A 119 13.29 13.16 -18.24
CA GLU A 119 13.93 12.15 -19.09
C GLU A 119 14.28 10.85 -18.34
N ASN A 120 13.75 10.63 -17.12
CA ASN A 120 14.04 9.49 -16.25
C ASN A 120 15.53 9.35 -15.83
N GLN A 121 16.27 10.46 -15.80
CA GLN A 121 17.67 10.49 -15.37
C GLN A 121 17.78 10.97 -13.92
N ALA A 122 18.71 10.37 -13.17
CA ALA A 122 18.94 10.72 -11.77
C ALA A 122 19.42 12.17 -11.60
N ILE A 123 18.79 12.88 -10.66
CA ILE A 123 19.17 14.22 -10.22
C ILE A 123 19.49 14.22 -8.73
N ALA A 124 20.38 15.12 -8.32
CA ALA A 124 20.75 15.24 -6.92
C ALA A 124 19.54 15.67 -6.04
N PRO A 125 19.33 15.04 -4.88
CA PRO A 125 18.38 15.53 -3.89
C PRO A 125 18.78 16.94 -3.44
N LYS A 126 17.80 17.83 -3.35
CA LYS A 126 17.91 19.19 -2.83
C LYS A 126 17.48 19.19 -1.35
N ASN A 127 16.35 19.82 -1.05
CA ASN A 127 15.82 19.97 0.31
C ASN A 127 14.61 19.07 0.56
N GLN A 128 14.35 18.09 -0.30
CA GLN A 128 13.22 17.18 -0.13
C GLN A 128 13.41 16.30 1.10
N THR A 129 12.33 16.08 1.84
CA THR A 129 12.26 15.06 2.90
C THR A 129 11.43 13.88 2.40
N VAL A 130 11.85 12.67 2.80
CA VAL A 130 11.14 11.43 2.46
C VAL A 130 10.96 10.58 3.71
N SER A 131 9.73 10.11 3.90
CA SER A 131 9.38 9.13 4.93
C SER A 131 8.67 7.94 4.28
N VAL A 132 9.07 6.74 4.66
CA VAL A 132 8.51 5.49 4.14
C VAL A 132 7.96 4.70 5.31
N ILE A 133 6.68 4.37 5.24
CA ILE A 133 6.00 3.53 6.23
C ILE A 133 5.65 2.22 5.53
N CYS A 134 6.07 1.09 6.08
CA CYS A 134 5.84 -0.22 5.49
C CYS A 134 5.76 -1.34 6.54
N GLY A 135 5.31 -2.53 6.13
CA GLY A 135 5.18 -3.70 7.01
C GLY A 135 3.75 -3.96 7.46
N ASP A 136 3.60 -4.68 8.58
CA ASP A 136 2.31 -5.00 9.16
C ASP A 136 1.56 -3.72 9.56
N ARG A 137 0.26 -3.66 9.27
CA ARG A 137 -0.58 -2.49 9.60
C ARG A 137 -0.71 -2.26 11.11
N SER A 138 -0.66 -3.33 11.88
CA SER A 138 -0.72 -3.32 13.35
C SER A 138 0.63 -2.96 13.98
N ASN A 139 1.73 -3.12 13.24
CA ASN A 139 3.08 -2.78 13.71
C ASN A 139 3.98 -2.27 12.55
N PRO A 140 3.72 -1.05 12.06
CA PRO A 140 4.43 -0.54 10.90
C PRO A 140 5.87 -0.13 11.23
N THR A 141 6.76 -0.29 10.25
CA THR A 141 8.13 0.23 10.28
C THR A 141 8.21 1.54 9.53
N THR A 142 8.73 2.57 10.19
CA THR A 142 9.01 3.88 9.57
C THR A 142 10.49 4.01 9.25
N LEU A 143 10.81 4.34 8.00
CA LEU A 143 12.15 4.56 7.47
C LEU A 143 12.24 5.99 6.94
N ASN A 144 13.34 6.68 7.23
CA ASN A 144 13.58 8.05 6.74
C ASN A 144 14.88 8.04 5.92
N PRO A 145 14.81 7.77 4.60
CA PRO A 145 15.97 7.81 3.72
C PRO A 145 16.66 9.18 3.77
N THR A 146 17.98 9.18 3.89
CA THR A 146 18.79 10.40 3.92
C THR A 146 19.97 10.28 2.96
N LYS A 147 20.55 11.42 2.59
CA LYS A 147 21.71 11.45 1.69
C LYS A 147 22.91 10.78 2.39
N LYS A 148 23.50 9.77 1.75
CA LYS A 148 24.76 9.17 2.21
C LYS A 148 25.95 9.88 1.57
N GLY A 149 26.65 10.70 2.35
CA GLY A 149 27.80 11.47 1.85
C GLY A 149 27.44 12.30 0.62
N ASP A 150 28.27 12.24 -0.42
CA ASP A 150 28.06 12.97 -1.68
C ASP A 150 27.18 12.22 -2.70
N SER A 151 26.48 11.16 -2.29
CA SER A 151 25.63 10.36 -3.18
C SER A 151 24.43 11.15 -3.73
N ASN A 152 24.03 10.86 -4.96
CA ASN A 152 22.83 11.40 -5.61
C ASN A 152 21.54 10.63 -5.23
N VAL A 153 21.59 9.77 -4.22
CA VAL A 153 20.43 9.01 -3.75
C VAL A 153 20.23 9.18 -2.24
N LEU A 154 18.98 9.05 -1.80
CA LEU A 154 18.64 8.92 -0.39
C LEU A 154 18.54 7.43 -0.04
N VAL A 155 19.12 7.01 1.09
CA VAL A 155 19.08 5.60 1.53
C VAL A 155 18.65 5.53 2.99
N SER A 156 17.77 4.58 3.33
CA SER A 156 17.36 4.35 4.72
C SER A 156 18.52 3.81 5.56
N SER A 157 18.61 4.23 6.82
CA SER A 157 19.59 3.69 7.77
C SER A 157 19.23 2.28 8.23
N ALA A 158 17.94 2.01 8.47
CA ALA A 158 17.37 0.71 8.80
C ALA A 158 16.90 -0.05 7.55
N THR A 159 16.68 -1.36 7.71
CA THR A 159 16.11 -2.23 6.68
C THR A 159 14.58 -2.25 6.77
N ILE A 160 13.92 -2.67 5.69
CA ILE A 160 12.50 -3.03 5.73
C ILE A 160 12.29 -4.24 6.67
N PRO A 161 11.07 -4.41 7.22
CA PRO A 161 10.73 -5.58 8.01
C PRO A 161 10.78 -6.86 7.16
N GLU A 162 10.87 -8.01 7.84
CA GLU A 162 10.72 -9.31 7.18
C GLU A 162 9.32 -9.50 6.59
N GLY A 163 9.23 -10.37 5.59
CA GLY A 163 8.02 -10.56 4.79
C GLY A 163 8.25 -10.13 3.34
N ASN A 164 7.26 -10.41 2.50
CA ASN A 164 7.39 -10.24 1.05
C ASN A 164 6.25 -9.45 0.41
N ASN A 165 5.19 -9.15 1.16
CA ASN A 165 4.02 -8.47 0.62
C ASN A 165 3.32 -7.67 1.73
N PHE A 166 3.49 -6.35 1.72
CA PHE A 166 2.87 -5.48 2.72
C PHE A 166 2.58 -4.07 2.19
N PRO A 167 1.58 -3.37 2.77
CA PRO A 167 1.29 -2.01 2.38
C PRO A 167 2.49 -1.10 2.64
N THR A 168 2.75 -0.21 1.70
CA THR A 168 3.84 0.76 1.74
C THR A 168 3.31 2.13 1.36
N ILE A 169 3.71 3.14 2.14
CA ILE A 169 3.38 4.55 1.92
C ILE A 169 4.70 5.30 1.86
N VAL A 170 4.99 5.92 0.72
CA VAL A 170 6.10 6.86 0.56
C VAL A 170 5.52 8.26 0.60
N THR A 171 5.92 9.04 1.60
CA THR A 171 5.58 10.46 1.71
C THR A 171 6.78 11.29 1.30
N VAL A 172 6.60 12.16 0.32
CA VAL A 172 7.60 13.10 -0.17
C VAL A 172 7.11 14.51 0.09
N GLN A 173 7.96 15.33 0.70
CA GLN A 173 7.74 16.76 0.83
C GLN A 173 8.91 17.48 0.16
N THR A 174 8.63 18.26 -0.88
CA THR A 174 9.67 18.81 -1.78
C THR A 174 10.42 20.00 -1.18
N THR A 175 9.76 20.75 -0.29
CA THR A 175 10.31 21.84 0.53
C THR A 175 9.60 21.88 1.89
N SER A 176 10.15 22.57 2.89
CA SER A 176 9.56 22.69 4.23
C SER A 176 8.10 23.15 4.26
N ASP A 177 7.72 23.98 3.31
CA ASP A 177 6.41 24.63 3.23
C ASP A 177 5.46 23.95 2.23
N ALA A 178 5.95 22.97 1.47
CA ALA A 178 5.14 22.21 0.52
C ALA A 178 4.24 21.20 1.24
N GLN A 179 3.03 21.01 0.73
CA GLN A 179 2.14 19.94 1.18
C GLN A 179 2.79 18.58 0.88
N PRO A 180 2.89 17.66 1.86
CA PRO A 180 3.42 16.33 1.60
C PRO A 180 2.53 15.52 0.65
N VAL A 181 3.15 14.87 -0.33
CA VAL A 181 2.49 14.02 -1.32
C VAL A 181 2.78 12.55 -1.00
N ARG A 182 1.77 11.68 -1.12
CA ARG A 182 1.86 10.26 -0.74
C ARG A 182 1.67 9.35 -1.93
N ALA A 183 2.67 8.52 -2.22
CA ALA A 183 2.51 7.33 -3.06
C ALA A 183 2.19 6.12 -2.18
N LYS A 184 1.14 5.38 -2.50
CA LYS A 184 0.71 4.17 -1.77
C LYS A 184 0.74 2.98 -2.70
N PHE A 185 1.29 1.86 -2.23
CA PHE A 185 1.34 0.62 -3.00
C PHE A 185 1.61 -0.59 -2.09
N MET A 186 1.44 -1.80 -2.62
CA MET A 186 1.91 -3.02 -1.97
C MET A 186 3.37 -3.24 -2.35
N LEU A 187 4.25 -3.40 -1.36
CA LEU A 187 5.62 -3.83 -1.57
C LEU A 187 5.62 -5.36 -1.68
N ASN A 188 5.30 -5.85 -2.87
CA ASN A 188 5.43 -7.25 -3.23
C ASN A 188 6.83 -7.49 -3.83
N MET A 189 7.71 -8.19 -3.12
CA MET A 189 9.09 -8.43 -3.57
C MET A 189 9.27 -9.79 -4.27
N SER A 190 8.18 -10.50 -4.57
CA SER A 190 8.19 -11.62 -5.50
C SER A 190 8.61 -11.16 -6.90
N ASP A 191 9.22 -12.06 -7.66
CA ASP A 191 9.56 -11.79 -9.06
C ASP A 191 8.33 -11.92 -9.96
N CYS A 192 8.18 -10.95 -10.86
CA CYS A 192 7.20 -11.00 -11.94
C CYS A 192 7.73 -11.91 -13.06
N SER A 193 6.94 -12.91 -13.45
CA SER A 193 7.35 -13.91 -14.44
C SER A 193 7.45 -13.38 -15.88
N SER A 194 6.84 -12.23 -16.18
CA SER A 194 6.84 -11.64 -17.53
C SER A 194 7.96 -10.63 -17.75
N CYS A 195 8.18 -9.68 -16.84
CA CYS A 195 9.17 -8.62 -17.01
C CYS A 195 10.47 -8.83 -16.21
N GLY A 196 10.53 -9.80 -15.31
CA GLY A 196 11.71 -10.09 -14.48
C GLY A 196 12.01 -9.04 -13.39
N HIS A 197 11.17 -8.01 -13.25
CA HIS A 197 11.20 -7.11 -12.10
C HIS A 197 10.48 -7.71 -10.91
N GLN A 198 10.78 -7.22 -9.70
CA GLN A 198 9.94 -7.53 -8.54
C GLN A 198 8.56 -6.87 -8.71
N GLU A 199 7.50 -7.53 -8.25
CA GLU A 199 6.11 -7.13 -8.47
C GLU A 199 5.81 -5.67 -8.06
N TYR A 200 6.44 -5.14 -7.01
CA TYR A 200 6.27 -3.74 -6.62
C TYR A 200 6.75 -2.73 -7.68
N ALA A 201 7.69 -3.14 -8.53
CA ALA A 201 8.31 -2.39 -9.61
C ALA A 201 7.90 -2.90 -11.00
N CYS A 202 6.89 -3.78 -11.07
CA CYS A 202 6.45 -4.37 -12.32
C CYS A 202 5.94 -3.29 -13.31
N THR A 203 6.31 -3.46 -14.57
CA THR A 203 5.95 -2.60 -15.69
C THR A 203 4.79 -3.13 -16.53
N CYS A 204 4.47 -4.41 -16.35
CA CYS A 204 3.36 -5.07 -17.03
C CYS A 204 2.00 -4.59 -16.50
N ALA A 205 0.96 -4.83 -17.28
CA ALA A 205 -0.40 -4.40 -17.02
C ALA A 205 -1.36 -5.55 -16.67
N HIS A 206 -0.85 -6.54 -15.94
CA HIS A 206 -1.64 -7.68 -15.46
C HIS A 206 -2.50 -7.34 -14.24
#